data_AF-A0A3B9C2F6-F1
#
_entry.id   AF-A0A3B9C2F6-F1
#
_cell.length_a   1.000
_cell.length_b   1.000
_cell.length_c   1.000
_cell.angle_alpha   90.00
_cell.angle_beta   90.00
_cell.angle_gamma   90.00
#
_symmetry.space_group_name_H-M   'P 1'
#
loop_
_entity.id
_entity.type
_entity.pdbx_description
1 polymer ?
#
loop_
_entity_poly.entity_id
_entity_poly.type
_entity_poly.pdbx_seq_one_letter_code
_entity_poly.pdbx_strand_id
1 'polypeptide(L)'
;MNNMQTIKVPKQYLFMLNQLFEIEQKIGKVQEPNSVQRNIDRLKDFFETEALSEGQGLVFHNPIGEKFDETRTDCEATISGTGHDNLEIIEVIKPIIYVKYGQTQMIAQKGIVIVQSKK
;
A
#
# COMPACT_ATOMS: atom_id res chain seq x y z
N MET A 1 -3.89 15.88 23.66
CA MET A 1 -4.73 15.76 22.45
C MET A 1 -3.78 15.70 21.27
N ASN A 2 -3.51 14.51 20.73
CA ASN A 2 -2.63 14.38 19.55
C ASN A 2 -3.46 14.76 18.31
N ASN A 3 -3.29 16.00 17.86
CA ASN A 3 -3.70 16.40 16.52
C ASN A 3 -2.79 15.68 15.54
N MET A 4 -3.17 14.47 15.14
CA MET A 4 -2.57 13.80 14.00
C MET A 4 -2.94 14.64 12.78
N GLN A 5 -2.06 15.58 12.41
CA GLN A 5 -2.19 16.36 11.20
C GLN A 5 -2.27 15.35 10.06
N THR A 6 -3.48 15.19 9.52
CA THR A 6 -3.70 14.40 8.33
C THR A 6 -2.94 15.08 7.21
N ILE A 7 -1.84 14.46 6.74
CA ILE A 7 -1.13 14.94 5.57
C ILE A 7 -2.14 14.95 4.43
N LYS A 8 -2.41 16.14 3.88
CA LYS A 8 -3.33 16.30 2.75
C LYS A 8 -2.63 15.86 1.47
N VAL A 9 -2.66 14.56 1.20
CA VAL A 9 -2.27 14.02 -0.09
C VAL A 9 -3.39 14.28 -1.09
N PRO A 10 -3.11 14.80 -2.30
CA PRO A 10 -4.11 14.94 -3.36
C PRO A 10 -4.79 13.60 -3.64
N LYS A 11 -6.13 13.57 -3.64
CA LYS A 11 -6.91 12.34 -3.88
C LYS A 11 -6.56 11.67 -5.22
N GLN A 12 -6.18 12.48 -6.21
CA GLN A 12 -5.75 12.03 -7.53
C GLN A 12 -4.48 11.19 -7.44
N TYR A 13 -3.54 11.52 -6.54
CA TYR A 13 -2.31 10.76 -6.35
C TYR A 13 -2.60 9.41 -5.70
N LEU A 14 -3.47 9.38 -4.69
CA LEU A 14 -3.93 8.12 -4.09
C LEU A 14 -4.63 7.24 -5.14
N PHE A 15 -5.50 7.82 -5.97
CA PHE A 15 -6.14 7.09 -7.06
C PHE A 15 -5.11 6.51 -8.05
N MET A 16 -4.14 7.30 -8.50
CA MET A 16 -3.11 6.83 -9.44
C MET A 16 -2.23 5.73 -8.83
N LEU A 17 -1.83 5.85 -7.56
CA LEU A 17 -1.05 4.82 -6.86
C LEU A 17 -1.83 3.52 -6.70
N ASN A 18 -3.14 3.59 -6.42
CA ASN A 18 -4.01 2.41 -6.39
C ASN A 18 -4.08 1.74 -7.77
N GLN A 19 -4.22 2.50 -8.85
CA GLN A 19 -4.21 1.95 -10.21
C GLN A 19 -2.85 1.36 -10.59
N LEU A 20 -1.75 2.01 -10.18
CA LEU A 20 -0.39 1.51 -10.42
C LEU A 20 -0.17 0.17 -9.71
N PHE A 21 -0.64 0.04 -8.47
CA PHE A 21 -0.64 -1.21 -7.72
C PHE A 21 -1.45 -2.31 -8.44
N GLU A 22 -2.69 -2.02 -8.87
CA GLU A 22 -3.50 -3.00 -9.59
C GLU A 22 -2.84 -3.46 -10.90
N ILE A 23 -2.22 -2.54 -11.64
CA ILE A 23 -1.51 -2.84 -12.88
C ILE A 23 -0.33 -3.78 -12.58
N GLU A 24 0.45 -3.49 -11.55
CA GLU A 24 1.56 -4.35 -11.12
C GLU A 24 1.09 -5.77 -10.74
N GLN A 25 -0.01 -5.87 -9.99
CA GLN A 25 -0.60 -7.18 -9.63
C GLN A 25 -1.09 -7.97 -10.86
N LYS A 26 -1.62 -7.29 -11.88
CA LYS A 26 -2.10 -7.93 -13.12
C LYS A 26 -0.93 -8.36 -14.00
N ILE A 27 0.13 -7.55 -14.08
CA ILE A 27 1.34 -7.86 -14.87
C ILE A 27 2.11 -9.03 -14.28
N GLY A 28 2.22 -9.13 -12.96
CA GLY A 28 2.87 -10.27 -12.31
C GLY A 28 2.25 -11.64 -12.63
N LYS A 29 1.05 -11.67 -13.22
CA LYS A 29 0.32 -12.89 -13.62
C LYS A 29 0.48 -13.23 -15.11
N VAL A 30 1.12 -12.39 -15.91
CA VAL A 30 1.34 -12.62 -17.35
C VAL A 30 2.82 -12.73 -17.67
N GLN A 31 3.16 -13.53 -18.68
CA GLN A 31 4.54 -13.63 -19.18
C GLN A 31 4.81 -12.47 -20.16
N GLU A 32 4.92 -11.26 -19.64
CA GLU A 32 5.24 -10.06 -20.43
C GLU A 32 6.74 -9.73 -20.37
N PRO A 33 7.33 -9.17 -21.45
CA PRO A 33 8.68 -8.64 -21.40
C PRO A 33 8.82 -7.53 -20.34
N ASN A 34 9.98 -7.43 -19.69
CA ASN A 34 10.29 -6.47 -18.62
C ASN A 34 10.15 -4.97 -18.99
N SER A 35 9.68 -4.64 -20.19
CA SER A 35 9.49 -3.27 -20.66
C SER A 35 8.40 -2.52 -19.87
N VAL A 36 7.34 -3.21 -19.43
CA VAL A 36 6.25 -2.58 -18.67
C VAL A 36 6.64 -2.35 -17.21
N GLN A 37 7.34 -3.30 -16.57
CA GLN A 37 7.81 -3.14 -15.20
C GLN A 37 8.69 -1.90 -15.06
N ARG A 38 9.60 -1.65 -16.03
CA ARG A 38 10.42 -0.44 -16.03
C ARG A 38 9.60 0.86 -16.05
N ASN A 39 8.44 0.88 -16.71
CA ASN A 39 7.57 2.05 -16.70
C ASN A 39 6.86 2.21 -15.34
N ILE A 40 6.48 1.10 -14.70
CA ILE A 40 5.92 1.11 -13.35
C ILE A 40 6.94 1.65 -12.36
N ASP A 41 8.18 1.17 -12.42
CA ASP A 41 9.26 1.60 -11.53
C ASP A 41 9.52 3.10 -11.68
N ARG A 42 9.57 3.62 -12.92
CA ARG A 42 9.68 5.08 -13.16
C ARG A 42 8.52 5.89 -12.58
N LEU A 43 7.30 5.36 -12.63
CA LEU A 43 6.15 6.03 -12.01
C LEU A 43 6.25 6.00 -10.49
N LYS A 44 6.71 4.89 -9.90
CA LYS A 44 6.99 4.79 -8.46
C LYS A 44 8.06 5.80 -8.04
N ASP A 45 9.15 5.89 -8.79
CA ASP A 45 10.24 6.84 -8.53
C ASP A 45 9.72 8.29 -8.57
N PHE A 46 8.87 8.63 -9.55
CA PHE A 46 8.23 9.94 -9.61
C PHE A 46 7.38 10.22 -8.36
N PHE A 47 6.57 9.26 -7.90
CA PHE A 47 5.78 9.43 -6.69
C PHE A 47 6.66 9.55 -5.44
N GLU A 48 7.76 8.82 -5.36
CA GLU A 48 8.67 8.84 -4.22
C GLU A 48 9.54 10.11 -4.17
N THR A 49 9.84 10.74 -5.30
CA THR A 49 10.84 11.81 -5.36
C THR A 49 10.35 13.18 -5.86
N GLU A 50 9.30 13.21 -6.68
CA GLU A 50 8.89 14.43 -7.41
C GLU A 50 7.42 14.81 -7.18
N ALA A 51 6.54 13.87 -6.86
CA ALA A 51 5.10 14.13 -6.77
C ALA A 51 4.71 15.07 -5.61
N LEU A 52 5.48 15.08 -4.53
CA LEU A 52 5.26 15.99 -3.40
C LEU A 52 6.43 16.97 -3.25
N SER A 53 6.15 18.12 -2.63
CA SER A 53 7.14 19.15 -2.37
C SER A 53 7.95 18.87 -1.11
N GLU A 54 8.98 19.68 -0.86
CA GLU A 54 9.72 19.72 0.41
C GLU A 54 10.43 18.41 0.78
N GLY A 55 10.81 17.59 -0.22
CA GLY A 55 11.49 16.31 0.02
C GLY A 55 10.58 15.22 0.60
N GLN A 56 9.26 15.40 0.47
CA GLN A 56 8.28 14.37 0.75
C GLN A 56 8.11 13.44 -0.46
N GLY A 57 7.79 12.19 -0.21
CA GLY A 57 7.53 11.17 -1.23
C GLY A 57 6.30 10.34 -0.91
N LEU A 58 5.65 9.79 -1.91
CA LEU A 58 4.59 8.80 -1.77
C LEU A 58 5.09 7.42 -2.17
N VAL A 59 4.87 6.45 -1.30
CA VAL A 59 5.14 5.04 -1.62
C VAL A 59 3.92 4.20 -1.29
N PHE A 60 3.70 3.14 -2.07
CA PHE A 60 2.75 2.11 -1.70
C PHE A 60 3.46 0.84 -1.26
N HIS A 61 2.82 0.12 -0.34
CA HIS A 61 3.30 -1.16 0.18
C HIS A 61 2.20 -2.22 0.01
N ASN A 62 2.61 -3.41 -0.44
CA ASN A 62 1.75 -4.57 -0.58
C ASN A 62 2.00 -5.53 0.59
N PRO A 63 1.16 -5.57 1.63
CA PRO A 63 1.40 -6.38 2.82
C PRO A 63 0.98 -7.84 2.65
N ILE A 64 0.86 -8.34 1.42
CA ILE A 64 0.48 -9.73 1.14
C ILE A 64 1.44 -10.72 1.82
N GLY A 65 0.90 -11.72 2.51
CA GLY A 65 1.66 -12.73 3.25
C GLY A 65 2.21 -12.25 4.60
N GLU A 66 1.98 -10.99 4.99
CA GLU A 66 2.35 -10.51 6.31
C GLU A 66 1.34 -10.95 7.37
N LYS A 67 1.83 -11.10 8.62
CA LYS A 67 0.98 -11.33 9.78
C LYS A 67 0.03 -10.16 10.02
N PHE A 68 -1.17 -10.47 10.47
CA PHE A 68 -2.14 -9.49 10.89
C PHE A 68 -2.55 -9.71 12.34
N ASP A 69 -2.69 -8.62 13.07
CA ASP A 69 -3.38 -8.56 14.34
C ASP A 69 -4.13 -7.21 14.43
N GLU A 70 -5.06 -7.12 15.38
CA GLU A 70 -5.92 -5.94 15.54
C GLU A 70 -5.16 -4.66 15.96
N THR A 71 -3.88 -4.79 16.34
CA THR A 71 -3.04 -3.64 16.69
C THR A 71 -2.45 -2.96 15.46
N ARG A 72 -2.50 -3.59 14.28
CA ARG A 72 -2.07 -2.98 13.02
C ARG A 72 -2.95 -1.77 12.70
N THR A 73 -2.33 -0.60 12.66
CA THR A 73 -3.02 0.67 12.36
C THR A 73 -3.04 1.01 10.87
N ASP A 74 -2.23 0.31 10.07
CA ASP A 74 -1.98 0.56 8.65
C ASP A 74 -3.00 -0.13 7.72
N CYS A 75 -3.83 -1.04 8.24
CA CYS A 75 -4.79 -1.82 7.46
C CYS A 75 -6.22 -1.69 7.99
N GLU A 76 -7.19 -1.85 7.10
CA GLU A 76 -8.57 -2.23 7.38
C GLU A 76 -8.76 -3.65 6.85
N ALA A 77 -9.01 -4.60 7.77
CA ALA A 77 -9.03 -6.02 7.44
C ALA A 77 -10.45 -6.60 7.51
N THR A 78 -10.77 -7.45 6.54
CA THR A 78 -11.91 -8.38 6.62
C THR A 78 -11.39 -9.78 6.92
N ILE A 79 -11.88 -10.40 7.99
CA ILE A 79 -11.52 -11.79 8.34
C ILE A 79 -12.33 -12.75 7.46
N SER A 80 -11.65 -13.65 6.77
CA SER A 80 -12.24 -14.75 6.03
C SER A 80 -12.23 -16.03 6.88
N GLY A 81 -13.38 -16.71 6.94
CA GLY A 81 -13.58 -17.90 7.77
C GLY A 81 -13.93 -17.56 9.22
N THR A 82 -13.64 -18.48 10.14
CA THR A 82 -14.07 -18.41 11.56
C THR A 82 -12.91 -18.30 12.55
N GLY A 83 -11.66 -18.37 12.10
CA GLY A 83 -10.48 -18.29 12.96
C GLY A 83 -10.10 -16.84 13.21
N HIS A 84 -9.82 -16.48 14.47
CA HIS A 84 -9.44 -15.12 14.88
C HIS A 84 -7.97 -15.00 15.30
N ASP A 85 -7.26 -16.13 15.43
CA ASP A 85 -5.86 -16.18 15.82
C ASP A 85 -4.95 -16.51 14.63
N ASN A 86 -3.67 -16.11 14.73
CA ASN A 86 -2.63 -16.38 13.73
C ASN A 86 -3.05 -15.93 12.31
N LEU A 87 -3.62 -14.73 12.22
CA LEU A 87 -4.12 -14.18 10.97
C LEU A 87 -2.95 -13.77 10.06
N GLU A 88 -3.12 -14.04 8.76
CA GLU A 88 -2.21 -13.61 7.70
C GLU A 88 -3.01 -12.93 6.60
N ILE A 89 -2.42 -11.89 6.00
CA ILE A 89 -3.01 -11.19 4.86
C ILE A 89 -2.89 -12.09 3.63
N ILE A 90 -4.05 -12.55 3.13
CA ILE A 90 -4.15 -13.46 1.97
C ILE A 90 -4.56 -12.74 0.68
N GLU A 91 -5.13 -11.54 0.79
CA GLU A 91 -5.48 -10.70 -0.35
C GLU A 91 -5.34 -9.23 0.01
N VAL A 92 -4.87 -8.43 -0.95
CA VAL A 92 -4.73 -6.98 -0.82
C VAL A 92 -5.58 -6.32 -1.89
N ILE A 93 -6.69 -5.72 -1.48
CA ILE A 93 -7.64 -5.01 -2.34
C ILE A 93 -7.12 -3.61 -2.64
N LYS A 94 -6.59 -2.93 -1.63
CA LYS A 94 -5.86 -1.65 -1.78
C LYS A 94 -4.55 -1.72 -1.00
N PRO A 95 -3.45 -1.17 -1.56
CA PRO A 95 -2.19 -1.12 -0.85
C PRO A 95 -2.25 -0.11 0.29
N ILE A 96 -1.30 -0.23 1.21
CA ILE A 96 -1.02 0.81 2.17
C ILE A 96 -0.25 1.91 1.43
N ILE A 97 -0.64 3.17 1.59
CA ILE A 97 0.11 4.30 1.00
C ILE A 97 0.69 5.13 2.14
N TYR A 98 2.00 5.35 2.08
CA TYR A 98 2.75 6.17 3.03
C TYR A 98 3.23 7.45 2.37
N VAL A 99 3.24 8.53 3.15
CA VAL A 99 4.09 9.69 2.89
C VAL A 99 5.41 9.46 3.61
N LYS A 100 6.52 9.47 2.87
CA LYS A 100 7.88 9.48 3.41
C LYS A 100 8.37 10.90 3.57
N TYR A 101 9.07 11.17 4.67
CA TYR A 101 9.86 12.37 4.88
C TYR A 101 11.13 11.99 5.65
N GLY A 102 12.26 11.96 4.94
CA GLY A 102 13.51 11.39 5.47
C GLY A 102 13.32 9.92 5.91
N GLN A 103 13.56 9.64 7.19
CA GLN A 103 13.38 8.31 7.79
C GLN A 103 11.97 8.08 8.36
N THR A 104 11.10 9.08 8.32
CA THR A 104 9.75 8.98 8.88
C THR A 104 8.77 8.56 7.80
N GLN A 105 7.83 7.68 8.16
CA GLN A 105 6.71 7.29 7.31
C GLN A 105 5.39 7.57 8.03
N MET A 106 4.44 8.16 7.32
CA MET A 106 3.10 8.46 7.84
C MET A 106 2.05 7.85 6.91
N ILE A 107 1.03 7.21 7.48
CA ILE A 107 -0.03 6.57 6.69
C ILE A 107 -0.88 7.65 6.01
N ALA A 108 -0.88 7.66 4.68
CA ALA A 108 -1.76 8.48 3.85
C ALA A 108 -3.03 7.72 3.42
N GLN A 109 -2.93 6.40 3.25
CA GLN A 109 -4.07 5.52 3.00
C GLN A 109 -3.83 4.20 3.71
N LYS A 110 -4.82 3.72 4.48
CA LYS A 110 -4.79 2.36 5.01
C LYS A 110 -4.96 1.34 3.88
N GLY A 111 -4.25 0.22 3.97
CA GLY A 111 -4.50 -0.92 3.10
C GLY A 111 -5.89 -1.50 3.36
N ILE A 112 -6.57 -1.98 2.32
CA ILE A 112 -7.79 -2.77 2.47
C ILE A 112 -7.42 -4.20 2.15
N VAL A 113 -7.56 -5.09 3.14
CA VAL A 113 -7.01 -6.45 3.07
C VAL A 113 -8.02 -7.49 3.50
N ILE A 114 -7.85 -8.71 3.00
CA ILE A 114 -8.53 -9.89 3.51
C ILE A 114 -7.50 -10.73 4.25
N VAL A 115 -7.85 -11.13 5.47
CA VAL A 115 -7.00 -11.93 6.35
C VAL A 115 -7.64 -13.28 6.61
N GLN A 116 -6.83 -14.29 6.85
CA GLN A 116 -7.29 -15.61 7.21
C GLN A 116 -6.36 -16.23 8.25
N SER A 117 -6.93 -17.02 9.16
CA SER A 117 -6.15 -17.79 10.14
C SER A 117 -5.29 -18.83 9.43
N LYS A 118 -3.98 -18.81 9.67
CA LYS A 118 -3.09 -19.90 9.28
C LYS A 118 -3.31 -21.08 10.22
N LYS A 119 -3.72 -22.20 9.63
CA LYS A 119 -3.78 -23.52 10.30
C LYS A 119 -2.41 -23.97 10.78
#